data_AF-A0A353VHJ3-F1
#
_entry.id   AF-A0A353VHJ3-F1
#
_cell.length_a   1.000
_cell.length_b   1.000
_cell.length_c   1.000
_cell.angle_alpha   90.00
_cell.angle_beta   90.00
_cell.angle_gamma   90.00
#
_symmetry.space_group_name_H-M   'P 1'
#
loop_
_entity.id
_entity.type
_entity.pdbx_description
1 polymer ?
#
loop_
_entity_poly.entity_id
_entity_poly.type
_entity_poly.pdbx_seq_one_letter_code
_entity_poly.pdbx_strand_id
1 'polypeptide(L)'
;MALGAEEEPGKADPILYGIYVYFALAAIVTLFGSITGILANPKGLKSIAIGLVGMLIVIGLAWTLSTGSDYDSYGIESLTEGAAHMSGMFLYMIYILTIGAIGSVLFAGVFRFIK
;
A
#
# COMPACT_ATOMS: atom_id res chain seq x y z
N MET A 1 36.55 6.08 -15.47
CA MET A 1 37.42 6.38 -14.31
C MET A 1 37.46 7.89 -14.13
N ALA A 2 36.90 8.34 -13.01
CA ALA A 2 36.87 9.68 -12.39
C ALA A 2 35.44 9.85 -11.82
N LEU A 3 35.13 9.24 -10.68
CA LEU A 3 35.47 9.66 -9.30
C LEU A 3 34.52 10.77 -8.80
N GLY A 4 33.77 10.42 -7.76
CA GLY A 4 33.47 11.34 -6.66
C GLY A 4 32.26 12.24 -6.81
N ALA A 5 31.05 11.66 -6.83
CA ALA A 5 29.95 12.30 -6.13
C ALA A 5 29.93 11.70 -4.72
N GLU A 6 30.79 12.24 -3.84
CA GLU A 6 30.59 12.06 -2.41
C GLU A 6 29.23 12.68 -2.06
N GLU A 7 28.26 11.85 -1.71
CA GLU A 7 27.03 12.32 -1.10
C GLU A 7 27.36 12.78 0.32
N GLU A 8 27.43 14.10 0.49
CA GLU A 8 27.47 14.77 1.79
C GLU A 8 26.23 14.36 2.61
N PRO A 9 26.39 13.65 3.75
CA PRO A 9 25.28 13.18 4.55
C PRO A 9 24.73 14.35 5.38
N GLY A 10 23.79 15.11 4.84
CA GLY A 10 23.17 16.18 5.64
C GLY A 10 22.32 17.21 4.91
N LYS A 11 22.21 17.19 3.58
CA LYS A 11 21.31 18.09 2.87
C LYS A 11 20.33 17.30 2.03
N ALA A 12 19.08 17.23 2.49
CA ALA A 12 17.98 16.80 1.64
C ALA A 12 17.98 17.69 0.40
N ASP A 13 18.15 17.06 -0.77
CA ASP A 13 18.07 17.71 -2.07
C ASP A 13 16.79 18.58 -2.11
N PRO A 14 16.81 19.85 -2.55
CA PRO A 14 15.62 20.72 -2.56
C PRO A 14 14.38 20.08 -3.18
N ILE A 15 14.55 19.14 -4.12
CA ILE A 15 13.47 18.34 -4.70
C ILE A 15 12.87 17.37 -3.66
N LEU A 16 13.71 16.69 -2.89
CA LEU A 16 13.29 15.77 -1.84
C LEU A 16 12.54 16.51 -0.71
N TYR A 17 13.01 17.70 -0.34
CA TYR A 17 12.28 18.55 0.61
C TYR A 17 10.89 18.94 0.09
N GLY A 18 10.79 19.29 -1.20
CA GLY A 18 9.50 19.56 -1.85
C GLY A 18 8.54 18.37 -1.76
N ILE A 19 9.02 17.15 -2.05
CA ILE A 19 8.20 15.93 -1.98
C ILE A 19 7.65 15.70 -0.57
N TYR A 20 8.46 15.88 0.49
CA TYR A 20 7.98 15.73 1.86
C TYR A 20 6.87 16.74 2.21
N VAL A 21 6.99 17.98 1.75
CA VAL A 21 5.96 19.01 1.96
C VAL A 21 4.66 18.64 1.23
N TYR A 22 4.73 18.25 -0.05
CA TYR A 22 3.55 17.84 -0.80
C TYR A 22 2.90 16.59 -0.23
N PHE A 23 3.69 15.61 0.21
CA PHE A 23 3.19 14.41 0.87
C PHE A 23 2.43 14.77 2.16
N ALA A 24 3.00 15.65 3.00
CA ALA A 24 2.34 16.11 4.21
C ALA A 24 1.02 16.84 3.91
N LEU A 25 1.01 17.73 2.92
CA LEU A 25 -0.21 18.43 2.49
C LEU A 25 -1.27 17.47 1.95
N ALA A 26 -0.87 16.53 1.09
CA ALA A 26 -1.77 15.51 0.56
C ALA A 26 -2.37 14.67 1.69
N ALA A 27 -1.55 14.21 2.64
CA ALA A 27 -2.02 13.47 3.80
C ALA A 27 -3.07 14.26 4.60
N ILE A 28 -2.82 15.56 4.87
CA ILE A 28 -3.77 16.44 5.57
C ILE A 28 -5.07 16.54 4.78
N VAL A 29 -5.02 16.91 3.50
CA VAL A 29 -6.22 17.09 2.66
C VAL A 29 -7.03 15.79 2.56
N THR A 30 -6.36 14.65 2.35
CA THR A 30 -7.02 13.34 2.28
C THR A 30 -7.70 12.97 3.60
N LEU A 31 -7.05 13.21 4.75
CA LEU A 31 -7.65 12.94 6.06
C LEU A 31 -8.87 13.84 6.31
N PHE A 32 -8.75 15.15 6.10
CA PHE A 32 -9.86 16.08 6.27
C PHE A 32 -11.02 15.76 5.30
N GLY A 33 -10.72 15.44 4.04
CA GLY A 33 -11.72 15.04 3.06
C GLY A 33 -12.45 13.76 3.45
N SER A 34 -11.72 12.78 3.99
CA SER A 34 -12.30 11.51 4.44
C SER A 34 -13.26 11.71 5.62
N ILE A 35 -12.85 12.50 6.62
CA ILE A 35 -13.66 12.79 7.81
C ILE A 35 -14.92 13.57 7.43
N THR A 36 -14.77 14.65 6.65
CA THR A 36 -15.92 15.48 6.23
C THR A 36 -16.89 14.71 5.33
N GLY A 37 -16.38 13.81 4.47
CA GLY A 37 -17.20 12.91 3.67
C GLY A 37 -18.05 11.95 4.51
N ILE A 38 -17.49 11.42 5.61
CA ILE A 38 -18.21 10.56 6.56
C ILE A 38 -19.30 11.34 7.30
N LEU A 39 -18.99 12.56 7.76
CA LEU A 39 -19.94 13.42 8.47
C LEU A 39 -21.10 13.87 7.58
N ALA A 40 -20.83 14.17 6.31
CA ALA A 40 -21.84 14.59 5.35
C ALA A 40 -22.79 13.45 4.95
N ASN A 41 -22.31 12.19 4.95
CA ASN A 41 -23.09 11.04 4.52
C ASN A 41 -22.89 9.84 5.47
N PRO A 42 -23.59 9.79 6.62
CA PRO A 42 -23.45 8.70 7.58
C PRO A 42 -23.87 7.33 7.02
N LYS A 43 -24.70 7.30 5.97
CA LYS A 43 -25.05 6.07 5.25
C LYS A 43 -23.86 5.46 4.50
N GLY A 44 -22.92 6.29 4.03
CA GLY A 44 -21.69 5.85 3.35
C GLY A 44 -20.72 5.14 4.29
N LEU A 45 -20.82 5.37 5.61
CA LEU A 45 -19.95 4.76 6.61
C LEU A 45 -20.00 3.23 6.58
N LYS A 46 -21.16 2.63 6.29
CA LYS A 46 -21.28 1.16 6.17
C LYS A 46 -20.45 0.63 5.01
N SER A 47 -20.48 1.30 3.86
CA SER A 47 -19.69 0.88 2.68
C SER A 47 -18.19 1.02 2.93
N ILE A 48 -17.77 2.10 3.62
CA ILE A 48 -16.38 2.31 4.02
C ILE A 48 -15.95 1.21 5.01
N ALA A 49 -16.78 0.91 6.01
CA ALA A 49 -16.50 -0.13 7.00
C ALA A 49 -16.34 -1.52 6.34
N ILE A 50 -17.20 -1.86 5.37
CA ILE A 50 -17.08 -3.12 4.62
C ILE A 50 -15.76 -3.17 3.85
N GLY A 51 -15.39 -2.08 3.17
CA GLY A 51 -14.10 -1.98 2.48
C GLY A 51 -12.91 -2.14 3.43
N LEU A 52 -12.98 -1.52 4.62
CA LEU A 52 -11.93 -1.60 5.63
C LEU A 52 -11.78 -3.02 6.19
N VAL A 53 -12.90 -3.70 6.50
CA VAL A 53 -12.90 -5.09 6.96
C VAL A 53 -12.32 -6.02 5.89
N GLY A 54 -12.73 -5.83 4.62
CA GLY A 54 -12.16 -6.58 3.51
C GLY A 54 -10.64 -6.39 3.39
N MET A 55 -10.16 -5.16 3.57
CA MET A 55 -8.74 -4.86 3.55
C MET A 55 -7.97 -5.54 4.70
N LEU A 56 -8.52 -5.54 5.92
CA LEU A 56 -7.92 -6.22 7.06
C LEU A 56 -7.80 -7.74 6.83
N ILE A 57 -8.79 -8.35 6.19
CA ILE A 57 -8.75 -9.77 5.81
C ILE A 57 -7.59 -10.02 4.84
N VAL A 58 -7.44 -9.18 3.81
CA VAL A 58 -6.34 -9.31 2.84
C VAL A 58 -4.98 -9.16 3.50
N ILE A 59 -4.81 -8.18 4.39
CA ILE A 59 -3.58 -7.97 5.15
C ILE A 59 -3.27 -9.21 6.00
N GLY A 60 -4.26 -9.75 6.72
CA GLY A 60 -4.09 -10.94 7.54
C GLY A 60 -3.63 -12.15 6.72
N LEU A 61 -4.29 -12.41 5.58
CA LEU A 61 -3.90 -13.50 4.67
C LEU A 61 -2.49 -13.29 4.11
N ALA A 62 -2.18 -12.08 3.65
CA ALA A 62 -0.87 -11.78 3.10
C ALA A 62 0.25 -11.89 4.15
N TRP A 63 -0.01 -11.52 5.41
CA TRP A 63 0.94 -11.68 6.50
C TRP A 63 1.22 -13.16 6.78
N THR A 64 0.20 -14.03 6.75
CA THR A 64 0.42 -15.48 6.95
C THR A 64 1.12 -16.18 5.80
N LEU A 65 1.01 -15.64 4.59
CA LEU A 65 1.66 -16.18 3.38
C LEU A 65 3.08 -15.67 3.20
N SER A 66 3.38 -14.48 3.74
CA SER A 66 4.75 -13.99 3.82
C SER A 66 5.49 -14.76 4.91
N THR A 67 6.73 -15.17 4.63
CA THR A 67 7.59 -15.84 5.61
C THR A 67 8.89 -15.08 5.80
N GLY A 68 9.33 -14.27 4.82
CA GLY A 68 10.53 -13.44 4.94
C GLY A 68 11.85 -14.24 5.04
N SER A 69 11.80 -15.57 5.07
CA SER A 69 12.94 -16.48 5.23
C SER A 69 14.00 -16.35 4.16
N ASP A 70 13.64 -15.81 3.00
CA ASP A 70 14.54 -15.68 1.86
C ASP A 70 15.47 -14.47 2.01
N TYR A 71 15.37 -13.70 3.12
CA TYR A 71 16.14 -12.46 3.32
C TYR A 71 17.66 -12.67 3.20
N ASP A 72 18.18 -13.78 3.72
CA ASP A 72 19.61 -14.15 3.67
C ASP A 72 20.07 -14.50 2.25
N SER A 73 19.16 -14.99 1.40
CA SER A 73 19.46 -15.33 0.00
C SER A 73 19.64 -14.11 -0.90
N TYR A 74 19.23 -12.90 -0.46
CA TYR A 74 19.41 -11.67 -1.24
C TYR A 74 20.81 -11.08 -1.10
N GLY A 75 21.65 -11.53 -0.17
CA GLY A 75 23.05 -11.10 -0.04
C GLY A 75 23.24 -9.62 0.33
N ILE A 76 22.22 -8.99 0.92
CA ILE A 76 22.23 -7.58 1.35
C ILE A 76 22.39 -7.55 2.87
N GLU A 77 23.57 -7.14 3.36
CA GLU A 77 23.88 -7.07 4.80
C GLU A 77 22.92 -6.19 5.62
N SER A 78 22.27 -5.21 5.00
CA SER A 78 21.32 -4.31 5.64
C SER A 78 19.86 -4.76 5.60
N LEU A 79 19.57 -5.90 4.95
CA LEU A 79 18.20 -6.41 4.83
C LEU A 79 17.84 -7.22 6.08
N THR A 80 16.90 -6.70 6.86
CA THR A 80 16.36 -7.43 8.01
C THR A 80 15.24 -8.36 7.56
N GLU A 81 15.09 -9.50 8.25
CA GLU A 81 13.99 -10.44 8.04
C GLU A 81 12.62 -9.75 8.09
N GLY A 82 12.44 -8.79 9.01
CA GLY A 82 11.21 -8.01 9.14
C GLY A 82 10.91 -7.13 7.91
N ALA A 83 11.93 -6.48 7.33
CA ALA A 83 11.75 -5.67 6.13
C ALA A 83 11.41 -6.55 4.91
N ALA A 84 12.08 -7.71 4.79
CA ALA A 84 11.78 -8.69 3.74
C ALA A 84 10.37 -9.27 3.89
N HIS A 85 9.96 -9.60 5.12
CA HIS A 85 8.61 -10.07 5.42
C HIS A 85 7.53 -9.04 5.07
N MET A 86 7.75 -7.76 5.39
CA MET A 86 6.83 -6.69 5.07
C MET A 86 6.71 -6.46 3.56
N SER A 87 7.83 -6.51 2.83
CA SER A 87 7.84 -6.42 1.38
C SER A 87 7.11 -7.60 0.73
N GLY A 88 7.39 -8.82 1.18
CA GLY A 88 6.71 -10.05 0.75
C GLY A 88 5.21 -10.01 1.01
N MET A 89 4.80 -9.51 2.18
CA MET A 89 3.38 -9.28 2.49
C MET A 89 2.76 -8.32 1.47
N PHE A 90 3.39 -7.18 1.19
CA PHE A 90 2.86 -6.20 0.25
C PHE A 90 2.67 -6.78 -1.15
N LEU A 91 3.60 -7.62 -1.61
CA LEU A 91 3.49 -8.35 -2.87
C LEU A 91 2.29 -9.31 -2.86
N TYR A 92 2.14 -10.12 -1.82
CA TYR A 92 1.00 -11.02 -1.66
C TYR A 92 -0.33 -10.26 -1.60
N MET A 93 -0.38 -9.10 -0.92
CA MET A 93 -1.55 -8.24 -0.89
C MET A 93 -1.96 -7.81 -2.30
N ILE A 94 -1.01 -7.35 -3.11
CA ILE A 94 -1.29 -6.95 -4.49
C ILE A 94 -1.80 -8.15 -5.30
N TYR A 95 -1.18 -9.33 -5.18
CA TYR A 95 -1.64 -10.52 -5.91
C TYR A 95 -3.07 -10.93 -5.55
N ILE A 96 -3.41 -10.95 -4.25
CA ILE A 96 -4.76 -11.28 -3.79
C ILE A 96 -5.77 -10.24 -4.31
N LEU A 97 -5.43 -8.94 -4.21
CA LEU A 97 -6.30 -7.86 -4.69
C LEU A 97 -6.47 -7.90 -6.21
N THR A 98 -5.42 -8.21 -6.98
CA THR A 98 -5.51 -8.36 -8.44
C THR A 98 -6.45 -9.48 -8.83
N ILE A 99 -6.31 -10.67 -8.21
CA ILE A 99 -7.21 -11.80 -8.48
C ILE A 99 -8.64 -11.44 -8.08
N GLY A 100 -8.84 -10.83 -6.90
CA GLY A 100 -10.15 -10.37 -6.44
C GLY A 100 -10.78 -9.33 -7.36
N ALA A 101 -10.00 -8.39 -7.89
CA ALA A 101 -10.45 -7.37 -8.83
C ALA A 101 -10.86 -7.99 -10.16
N ILE A 102 -10.05 -8.89 -10.72
CA ILE A 102 -10.39 -9.62 -11.96
C ILE A 102 -11.69 -10.39 -11.76
N GLY A 103 -11.80 -11.17 -10.67
CA GLY A 103 -13.01 -11.92 -10.35
C GLY A 103 -14.24 -11.03 -10.21
N SER A 104 -14.10 -9.88 -9.55
CA SER A 104 -15.18 -8.91 -9.37
C SER A 104 -15.66 -8.31 -10.70
N VAL A 105 -14.73 -7.95 -11.58
CA VAL A 105 -15.04 -7.40 -12.91
C VAL A 105 -15.73 -8.44 -13.78
N LEU A 106 -15.22 -9.67 -13.80
CA LEU A 106 -15.84 -10.77 -14.57
C LEU A 106 -17.24 -11.09 -14.05
N PHE A 107 -17.42 -11.18 -12.73
CA PHE A 107 -18.71 -11.42 -12.12
C PHE A 107 -19.71 -10.30 -12.46
N ALA A 108 -19.31 -9.04 -12.31
CA ALA A 108 -20.14 -7.90 -12.68
C ALA A 108 -20.53 -7.90 -14.17
N GLY A 109 -19.59 -8.31 -15.03
CA GLY A 109 -19.83 -8.49 -16.46
C GLY A 109 -20.88 -9.54 -16.76
N VAL A 110 -20.74 -10.75 -16.21
CA VAL A 110 -21.66 -11.89 -16.44
C VAL A 110 -23.03 -11.63 -15.81
N PHE A 111 -23.08 -11.09 -14.59
CA PHE A 111 -24.33 -10.81 -13.89
C PHE A 111 -25.21 -9.80 -14.64
N ARG A 112 -24.59 -8.91 -15.42
CA ARG A 112 -25.30 -7.94 -16.27
C ARG A 112 -25.96 -8.56 -17.50
N PHE A 113 -25.58 -9.77 -17.90
CA PHE A 113 -26.23 -10.49 -19.00
C PHE A 113 -27.35 -11.42 -18.52
N ILE A 114 -27.31 -11.81 -17.24
CA ILE A 114 -28.30 -12.71 -16.63
C ILE A 114 -29.51 -11.92 -16.08
N LYS A 115 -29.30 -10.67 -15.67
CA LYS A 115 -30.35 -9.74 -15.23
C LYS A 115 -30.77 -8.79 -16.36
#